data_AF-A0A2W4SYP8-F1
#
_entry.id   AF-A0A2W4SYP8-F1
#
_cell.length_a   1.000
_cell.length_b   1.000
_cell.length_c   1.000
_cell.angle_alpha   90.00
_cell.angle_beta   90.00
_cell.angle_gamma   90.00
#
_symmetry.space_group_name_H-M   'P 1'
#
loop_
_entity.id
_entity.type
_entity.pdbx_description
1 polymer ?
#
loop_
_entity_poly.entity_id
_entity_poly.type
_entity_poly.pdbx_seq_one_letter_code
_entity_poly.pdbx_strand_id
1 'polypeptide(L)' 'MITVSVLYPNEANLRFDMDYYLNRHIPLVRRLLGSALKGVQVERGISGGTPGSSAPFFVLV' A
#
# COMPACT_ATOMS: atom_id res chain seq x y z
N MET A 1 18.71 4.01 9.65
CA MET A 1 17.69 3.12 9.05
C MET A 1 16.53 4.00 8.63
N ILE A 2 15.98 3.80 7.43
CA ILE A 2 14.89 4.63 6.90
C ILE A 2 13.68 3.76 6.59
N THR A 3 12.51 4.37 6.62
CA THR A 3 11.25 3.81 6.11
C THR A 3 10.75 4.73 5.01
N VAL A 4 10.42 4.16 3.86
CA VAL A 4 9.83 4.89 2.73
C VAL A 4 8.37 4.51 2.68
N SER A 5 7.48 5.49 2.77
CA SER A 5 6.04 5.27 2.68
C SER A 5 5.52 5.60 1.29
N VAL A 6 4.69 4.71 0.75
CA VAL A 6 3.94 4.95 -0.50
C VAL A 6 2.46 4.98 -0.16
N LEU A 7 1.79 6.09 -0.50
CA LEU A 7 0.40 6.34 -0.14
C LEU A 7 -0.46 6.42 -1.39
N TYR A 8 -1.51 5.59 -1.46
CA TYR A 8 -2.51 5.63 -2.54
C TYR A 8 -3.79 6.28 -2.01
N PRO A 9 -4.10 7.53 -2.40
CA PRO A 9 -5.32 8.22 -1.96
C PRO A 9 -6.59 7.44 -2.29
N ASN A 10 -7.56 7.50 -1.40
CA ASN A 10 -8.86 6.86 -1.60
C ASN A 10 -9.78 7.77 -2.44
N GLU A 11 -9.74 7.57 -3.76
CA GLU A 11 -10.52 8.33 -4.72
C GLU A 11 -11.77 7.56 -5.18
N ALA A 12 -12.84 8.27 -5.53
CA ALA A 12 -14.14 7.68 -5.87
C ALA A 12 -14.12 6.66 -7.02
N ASN A 13 -13.16 6.80 -7.95
CA ASN A 13 -13.00 5.91 -9.11
C ASN A 13 -11.70 5.11 -9.07
N LEU A 14 -11.11 4.94 -7.88
CA LEU A 14 -9.86 4.20 -7.74
C LEU A 14 -10.07 2.75 -8.15
N ARG A 15 -9.31 2.33 -9.17
CA ARG A 15 -9.16 0.91 -9.51
C ARG A 15 -7.84 0.41 -8.93
N PHE A 16 -7.94 -0.38 -7.87
CA PHE A 16 -6.78 -0.99 -7.23
C PHE A 16 -7.00 -2.49 -7.08
N ASP A 17 -6.11 -3.27 -7.69
CA ASP A 17 -6.13 -4.73 -7.62
C ASP A 17 -5.14 -5.20 -6.55
N MET A 18 -5.67 -5.61 -5.39
CA MET A 18 -4.87 -6.08 -4.25
C MET A 18 -4.12 -7.38 -4.56
N ASP A 19 -4.72 -8.28 -5.34
CA ASP A 19 -4.11 -9.57 -5.67
C ASP A 19 -2.91 -9.38 -6.59
N TYR A 20 -3.03 -8.51 -7.59
CA TYR A 20 -1.89 -8.07 -8.39
C TYR A 20 -0.82 -7.40 -7.52
N TYR A 21 -1.24 -6.50 -6.63
CA TYR A 21 -0.30 -5.73 -5.83
C TYR A 21 0.56 -6.64 -4.93
N LEU A 22 -0.08 -7.54 -4.20
CA LEU A 22 0.59 -8.44 -3.27
C LEU A 22 1.39 -9.55 -3.97
N ASN A 23 0.86 -10.11 -5.06
CA ASN A 23 1.44 -11.30 -5.69
C ASN A 23 2.32 -11.02 -6.92
N ARG A 24 2.30 -9.80 -7.46
CA ARG A 24 3.14 -9.39 -8.60
C ARG A 24 4.00 -8.18 -8.27
N HIS A 25 3.38 -7.10 -7.79
CA HIS A 25 4.07 -5.83 -7.58
C HIS A 25 5.09 -5.89 -6.43
N ILE A 26 4.68 -6.31 -5.22
CA ILE A 26 5.59 -6.41 -4.07
C ILE A 26 6.77 -7.38 -4.32
N PRO A 27 6.58 -8.57 -4.93
CA PRO A 27 7.70 -9.43 -5.32
C PRO A 27 8.67 -8.76 -6.30
N LEU A 28 8.17 -7.97 -7.26
CA LEU A 28 9.02 -7.21 -8.19
C LEU A 28 9.86 -6.16 -7.44
N VAL A 29 9.25 -5.40 -6.52
CA VAL A 29 9.95 -4.40 -5.69
C VAL A 29 11.03 -5.07 -4.85
N ARG A 30 10.71 -6.19 -4.18
CA ARG A 30 11.67 -7.00 -3.41
C ARG A 30 12.86 -7.44 -4.27
N ARG A 31 12.60 -7.91 -5.50
CA ARG A 31 13.66 -8.32 -6.44
C ARG A 31 14.56 -7.16 -6.84
N LEU A 32 13.99 -5.99 -7.14
CA LEU A 32 14.74 -4.83 -7.61
C LEU A 32 15.58 -4.16 -6.52
N LEU A 33 15.05 -4.08 -5.29
CA LEU A 33 15.77 -3.48 -4.16
C LEU A 33 16.76 -4.43 -3.50
N GLY A 34 16.55 -5.75 -3.65
CA GLY A 34 17.46 -6.78 -3.14
C GLY A 34 17.72 -6.63 -1.64
N SER A 35 18.99 -6.71 -1.25
CA SER A 35 19.42 -6.65 0.15
C SER A 35 19.23 -5.28 0.83
N ALA A 36 18.95 -4.23 0.06
CA ALA A 36 18.65 -2.90 0.61
C ALA A 36 17.28 -2.89 1.30
N LEU A 37 16.32 -3.69 0.82
CA LEU A 37 14.99 -3.79 1.42
C LEU A 37 15.04 -4.70 2.65
N LYS A 38 14.86 -4.13 3.84
CA LYS A 38 14.88 -4.86 5.11
C LYS A 38 13.51 -5.43 5.50
N GLY A 39 12.44 -4.84 4.98
CA GLY A 39 11.07 -5.26 5.21
C GLY A 39 10.12 -4.46 4.33
N VAL A 40 8.91 -4.96 4.18
CA VAL A 40 7.81 -4.25 3.52
C VAL A 40 6.52 -4.64 4.22
N GLN A 41 5.67 -3.65 4.49
CA GLN A 41 4.34 -3.83 5.02
C GLN A 41 3.37 -3.29 3.97
N VAL A 42 2.18 -3.87 3.90
CA VAL A 42 1.12 -3.37 3.00
C VAL A 42 -0.14 -3.36 3.83
N GLU A 43 -0.74 -2.19 3.96
CA GLU A 43 -1.94 -1.96 4.74
C GLU A 43 -3.05 -1.49 3.81
N ARG A 44 -4.25 -2.03 3.99
CA ARG A 44 -5.44 -1.61 3.27
C ARG A 44 -6.30 -0.73 4.18
N GLY A 45 -6.67 0.44 3.68
CA GLY A 45 -7.58 1.35 4.39
C GLY A 45 -8.96 0.73 4.55
N ILE A 46 -9.49 0.71 5.78
CA ILE A 46 -10.82 0.18 6.11
C ILE A 46 -11.81 1.31 6.37
N SER A 47 -11.44 2.29 7.20
CA SER A 47 -12.29 3.44 7.55
C SER A 47 -11.45 4.66 7.94
N GLY A 48 -12.07 5.84 7.95
CA GLY A 48 -11.45 7.08 8.40
C GLY A 48 -11.63 7.32 9.91
N GLY A 49 -11.30 8.53 10.36
CA GLY A 49 -11.31 8.90 11.79
C GLY A 49 -12.70 9.20 12.38
N THR A 50 -13.75 9.25 11.56
CA THR A 50 -15.14 9.49 12.02
C THR A 50 -16.07 8.37 11.57
N PRO A 51 -17.18 8.12 12.29
CA PRO A 51 -18.15 7.08 11.91
C PRO A 51 -18.63 7.24 10.47
N GLY A 52 -18.54 6.16 9.68
CA GLY A 52 -18.97 6.13 8.28
C GLY A 52 -18.02 6.82 7.28
N SER A 53 -16.92 7.44 7.74
CA SER A 53 -15.91 8.00 6.84
C SER A 53 -15.07 6.91 6.18
N SER A 54 -14.73 7.14 4.91
CA SER A 54 -13.76 6.30 4.19
C SER A 54 -12.34 6.57 4.67
N ALA A 55 -11.45 5.57 4.60
CA ALA A 55 -10.03 5.77 4.88
C ALA A 55 -9.46 6.81 3.90
N PRO A 56 -8.55 7.71 4.34
CA PRO A 56 -7.95 8.73 3.46
C PRO A 56 -7.06 8.11 2.36
N PHE A 57 -6.49 6.93 2.64
CA PHE A 57 -5.69 6.15 1.71
C PHE A 57 -6.30 4.76 1.56
N PHE A 58 -6.39 4.28 0.33
CA PHE A 58 -6.86 2.94 0.04
C PHE A 58 -5.78 1.89 0.35
N VAL A 59 -4.51 2.21 0.05
CA VAL A 59 -3.34 1.39 0.41
C VAL A 59 -2.20 2.25 0.92
N LEU A 60 -1.50 1.74 1.93
CA LEU A 60 -0.21 2.22 2.43
C LEU A 60 0.82 1.11 2.33
N VAL A 61 2.06 1.46 1.98
CA VAL A 61 3.22 0.55 1.92
C VAL A 61 4.41 1.15 2.63
#